data_AF-A0A7D5P9L2-F1
#
_entry.id   AF-A0A7D5P9L2-F1
#
_cell.length_a   1.000
_cell.length_b   1.000
_cell.length_c   1.000
_cell.angle_alpha   90.00
_cell.angle_beta   90.00
_cell.angle_gamma   90.00
#
_symmetry.space_group_name_H-M   'P 1'
#
loop_
_entity.id
_entity.type
_entity.pdbx_description
1 polymer ?
#
loop_
_entity_poly.entity_id
_entity_poly.type
_entity_poly.pdbx_seq_one_letter_code
_entity_poly.pdbx_strand_id
1 'polypeptide(L)' 'MDRDQILELVAHYLVIVVIVTVVLGVVRAAVGELGFWLELAVVVVIVAVYRPVVKAIGMEPSAWNRGE' A
#
# COMPACT_ATOMS: atom_id res chain seq x y z
N MET A 1 9.27 -17.36 11.40
CA MET A 1 7.98 -16.70 11.08
C MET A 1 6.95 -17.78 10.93
N ASP A 2 5.85 -17.64 11.64
CA ASP A 2 4.74 -18.59 11.56
C ASP A 2 4.01 -18.39 10.23
N ARG A 3 3.42 -19.47 9.69
CA ARG A 3 2.72 -19.44 8.39
C ARG A 3 1.65 -18.35 8.33
N ASP A 4 0.96 -18.14 9.43
CA ASP A 4 -0.11 -17.14 9.54
C ASP A 4 0.42 -15.71 9.41
N GLN A 5 1.63 -15.44 9.91
CA GLN A 5 2.26 -14.13 9.78
C GLN A 5 2.72 -13.84 8.37
N ILE A 6 3.16 -14.88 7.65
CA ILE A 6 3.49 -14.77 6.23
C ILE A 6 2.21 -14.46 5.45
N LEU A 7 1.11 -15.17 5.72
CA LEU A 7 -0.17 -14.94 5.06
C LEU A 7 -0.73 -13.53 5.34
N GLU A 8 -0.63 -13.05 6.56
CA GLU A 8 -1.04 -11.70 6.96
C GLU A 8 -0.25 -10.62 6.21
N LEU A 9 1.06 -10.82 6.07
CA LEU A 9 1.93 -9.92 5.33
C LEU A 9 1.64 -9.95 3.83
N VAL A 10 1.45 -11.15 3.25
CA VAL A 10 1.06 -11.32 1.85
C VAL A 10 -0.27 -10.63 1.57
N ALA A 11 -1.25 -10.77 2.45
CA ALA A 11 -2.54 -10.08 2.32
C ALA A 11 -2.35 -8.55 2.26
N HIS A 12 -1.52 -7.99 3.14
CA HIS A 12 -1.21 -6.55 3.12
C HIS A 12 -0.50 -6.13 1.82
N TYR A 13 0.42 -6.93 1.29
CA TYR A 13 1.05 -6.63 -0.01
C TYR A 13 0.04 -6.66 -1.16
N LEU A 14 -0.90 -7.61 -1.16
CA LEU A 14 -1.97 -7.65 -2.15
C LEU A 14 -2.87 -6.42 -2.05
N VAL A 15 -3.19 -5.97 -0.83
CA VAL A 15 -3.96 -4.73 -0.61
C VAL A 15 -3.21 -3.52 -1.17
N ILE A 16 -1.90 -3.39 -0.94
CA ILE A 16 -1.09 -2.30 -1.52
C ILE A 16 -1.17 -2.32 -3.04
N VAL A 17 -1.01 -3.49 -3.66
CA VAL A 17 -1.09 -3.63 -5.13
C VAL A 17 -2.45 -3.17 -5.64
N VAL A 18 -3.54 -3.62 -5.02
CA VAL A 18 -4.90 -3.21 -5.40
C VAL A 18 -5.07 -1.69 -5.24
N ILE A 19 -4.64 -1.12 -4.11
CA ILE A 19 -4.74 0.33 -3.87
C ILE A 19 -3.96 1.09 -4.93
N VAL A 20 -2.71 0.73 -5.20
CA VAL A 20 -1.87 1.40 -6.20
C VAL A 20 -2.52 1.32 -7.58
N THR A 21 -3.00 0.14 -7.99
CA THR A 21 -3.68 -0.02 -9.29
C THR A 21 -4.94 0.82 -9.39
N VAL A 22 -5.79 0.81 -8.35
CA VAL A 22 -7.03 1.59 -8.33
C VAL A 22 -6.74 3.08 -8.36
N VAL A 23 -5.80 3.57 -7.53
CA VAL A 23 -5.47 4.99 -7.48
C VAL A 23 -4.86 5.46 -8.80
N LEU A 24 -3.90 4.73 -9.37
CA LEU A 24 -3.35 5.08 -10.69
C LEU A 24 -4.43 5.06 -11.77
N GLY A 25 -5.35 4.09 -11.74
CA GLY A 25 -6.49 4.02 -12.66
C GLY A 25 -7.41 5.25 -12.55
N VAL A 26 -7.76 5.64 -11.33
CA VAL A 26 -8.59 6.82 -11.06
C VAL A 26 -7.89 8.10 -11.47
N VAL A 27 -6.61 8.26 -11.12
CA VAL A 27 -5.83 9.45 -11.48
C VAL A 27 -5.73 9.55 -13.01
N ARG A 28 -5.38 8.45 -13.70
CA ARG A 28 -5.33 8.41 -15.17
C ARG A 28 -6.69 8.72 -15.81
N ALA A 29 -7.79 8.23 -15.24
CA ALA A 29 -9.13 8.55 -15.74
C ALA A 29 -9.48 10.04 -15.55
N ALA A 30 -8.97 10.67 -14.48
CA ALA A 30 -9.27 12.05 -14.15
C ALA A 30 -8.41 13.07 -14.92
N VAL A 31 -7.11 12.82 -15.09
CA VAL A 31 -6.18 13.78 -15.71
C VAL A 31 -5.59 13.33 -17.04
N GLY A 32 -5.92 12.13 -17.52
CA GLY A 32 -5.39 11.56 -18.76
C GLY A 32 -4.05 10.86 -18.55
N GLU A 33 -3.21 10.82 -19.60
CA GLU A 33 -1.88 10.20 -19.52
C GLU A 33 -0.98 10.91 -18.50
N LEU A 34 -0.48 10.13 -17.54
CA LEU A 34 0.43 10.61 -16.53
C LEU A 34 1.87 10.48 -17.04
N GLY A 35 2.65 11.55 -16.88
CA GLY A 35 4.10 11.44 -17.04
C GLY A 35 4.68 10.55 -15.94
N PHE A 36 5.76 9.82 -16.26
CA PHE A 36 6.44 8.89 -15.33
C PHE A 36 6.68 9.47 -13.93
N TRP A 37 7.12 10.73 -13.84
CA TRP A 37 7.41 11.38 -12.56
C TRP A 37 6.17 11.56 -11.67
N LEU A 38 5.01 11.78 -12.27
CA LEU A 38 3.76 11.93 -11.54
C LEU A 38 3.25 10.57 -11.04
N GLU A 39 3.36 9.52 -11.86
CA GLU A 39 3.04 8.15 -11.43
C GLU A 39 3.94 7.72 -10.27
N LEU A 40 5.25 7.97 -10.37
CA LEU A 40 6.20 7.67 -9.31
C LEU A 40 5.86 8.43 -8.01
N ALA A 41 5.54 9.72 -8.11
CA ALA A 41 5.14 10.52 -6.95
C ALA A 41 3.88 9.95 -6.27
N VAL A 42 2.88 9.56 -7.07
CA VAL A 42 1.65 8.93 -6.56
C VAL A 42 1.95 7.63 -5.83
N VAL A 43 2.75 6.74 -6.43
CA VAL A 43 3.14 5.47 -5.80
C VAL A 43 3.89 5.70 -4.49
N VAL A 44 4.87 6.63 -4.47
CA VAL A 44 5.63 6.97 -3.26
C VAL A 44 4.69 7.48 -2.16
N VAL A 45 3.76 8.37 -2.48
CA VAL A 45 2.78 8.88 -1.53
C VAL A 45 1.90 7.74 -0.99
N ILE A 46 1.37 6.87 -1.84
CA ILE A 46 0.54 5.74 -1.41
C ILE A 46 1.31 4.83 -0.45
N VAL A 47 2.52 4.42 -0.81
CA VAL A 47 3.33 3.53 0.03
C VAL A 47 3.70 4.19 1.35
N ALA A 48 4.06 5.48 1.34
CA ALA A 48 4.37 6.24 2.54
C ALA A 48 3.17 6.38 3.47
N VAL A 49 1.96 6.58 2.92
CA VAL A 49 0.71 6.75 3.67
C VAL A 49 0.10 5.41 4.10
N TYR A 50 0.38 4.32 3.39
CA TYR A 50 -0.18 3.00 3.69
C TYR A 50 0.11 2.56 5.13
N ARG A 51 1.38 2.58 5.53
CA ARG A 51 1.79 2.16 6.87
C ARG A 51 1.12 2.97 8.00
N PRO A 52 1.15 4.32 8.02
CA PRO A 52 0.47 5.08 9.07
C PRO A 52 -1.04 4.89 9.05
N VAL A 53 -1.68 4.72 7.88
CA VAL A 53 -3.13 4.45 7.80
C VAL A 53 -3.47 3.09 8.41
N VAL A 54 -2.73 2.02 8.06
CA VAL A 54 -2.96 0.67 8.58
C VAL A 54 -2.78 0.63 10.10
N LYS A 55 -1.78 1.34 10.64
CA LYS A 55 -1.60 1.51 12.08
C LYS A 55 -2.75 2.28 12.72
N ALA A 56 -3.20 3.37 12.11
CA ALA A 56 -4.27 4.20 12.65
C ALA A 56 -5.62 3.46 12.77
N ILE A 57 -5.87 2.49 11.88
CA ILE A 57 -7.09 1.65 11.91
C ILE A 57 -6.91 0.35 12.72
N GLY A 58 -5.73 0.13 13.32
CA GLY A 58 -5.45 -1.05 14.15
C GLY A 58 -5.41 -2.38 13.39
N MET A 59 -5.18 -2.36 12.07
CA MET A 59 -5.08 -3.56 11.23
C MET A 59 -3.62 -3.94 10.93
N GLU A 60 -2.68 -3.47 11.73
CA GLU A 60 -1.26 -3.75 11.54
C GLU A 60 -0.95 -5.24 11.61
N PRO A 61 -0.15 -5.77 10.65
CA PRO A 61 0.25 -7.16 10.70
C PRO A 61 1.11 -7.42 11.92
N SER A 62 0.89 -8.56 12.56
CA SER A 62 1.64 -9.01 13.75
C SER A 62 3.17 -9.00 13.56
N ALA A 63 3.63 -9.16 12.31
CA ALA A 63 5.03 -9.07 11.93
C ALA A 63 5.66 -7.68 12.18
N TRP A 64 4.90 -6.59 12.16
CA TRP A 64 5.42 -5.24 12.39
C TRP A 64 5.75 -4.95 13.86
N ASN A 65 5.15 -5.69 14.79
CA ASN A 65 5.30 -5.49 16.23
C ASN A 65 6.44 -6.32 16.84
N ARG A 66 7.13 -7.15 16.04
CA ARG A 66 8.25 -7.99 16.50
C ARG A 66 9.61 -7.26 16.44
N GLY A 67 9.61 -5.93 16.32
CA GLY A 67 10.80 -5.10 16.13
C GLY A 67 10.98 -3.98 17.17
N GLU A 68 10.21 -3.99 18.26
CA GLU A 68 10.46 -3.18 19.47
C GLU A 68 10.96 -4.06 20.61
#